data_AF-A0A1G7JC86-F1
#
_entry.id   AF-A0A1G7JC86-F1
#
_cell.length_a   1.000
_cell.length_b   1.000
_cell.length_c   1.000
_cell.angle_alpha   90.00
_cell.angle_beta   90.00
_cell.angle_gamma   90.00
#
_symmetry.space_group_name_H-M   'P 1'
#
loop_
_entity.id
_entity.type
_entity.pdbx_description
1 polymer ?
#
loop_
_entity_poly.entity_id
_entity_poly.type
_entity_poly.pdbx_seq_one_letter_code
_entity_poly.pdbx_strand_id
1 'polypeptide(L)'
;MSHINAGLIKELRTRTGAGMLDCKEALLAVNGDLEQSITYLREKGISTAVKKAGRVAAEGLVHAYINDNQRIGVLLEVNCETDFVAKTSEFKAIIRELARLIAIENPIDLNAVDHLTMHNGETVGNVIKSLTTTLGERILLKRFTRYEVRGHGMVASYIHEDYLTEGKLGVLVEVQTDRTETLNQPQFISFVKSIVMHIAAERPTHVSMHEPPSEGVLAENCLIEQNLINGSQKKIETIIEELNMLMGQDNISIVKFCCFQKGE
;
A
#
# COMPACT_ATOMS: atom_id res chain seq x y z
N MET A 1 -1.01 -23.41 43.01
CA MET A 1 -1.16 -22.14 42.28
C MET A 1 -0.04 -22.08 41.26
N SER A 2 -0.34 -21.89 39.98
CA SER A 2 0.69 -21.75 38.95
C SER A 2 1.63 -20.59 39.33
N HIS A 3 2.93 -20.84 39.31
CA HIS A 3 3.94 -19.83 39.62
C HIS A 3 4.05 -18.86 38.44
N ILE A 4 3.14 -17.88 38.39
CA ILE A 4 3.23 -16.79 37.42
C ILE A 4 4.39 -15.90 37.83
N ASN A 5 5.49 -16.01 37.09
CA ASN A 5 6.68 -15.20 37.33
C ASN A 5 6.61 -13.86 36.57
N ALA A 6 7.44 -12.89 36.95
CA ALA A 6 7.47 -11.57 36.33
C ALA A 6 7.86 -11.61 34.83
N GLY A 7 8.58 -12.67 34.40
CA GLY A 7 8.94 -12.89 33.00
C GLY A 7 7.72 -13.17 32.12
N LEU A 8 6.86 -14.10 32.53
CA LEU A 8 5.61 -14.44 31.84
C LEU A 8 4.66 -13.25 31.73
N ILE A 9 4.55 -12.45 32.80
CA ILE A 9 3.72 -11.23 32.79
C ILE A 9 4.29 -10.21 31.79
N LYS A 10 5.62 -10.04 31.78
CA LYS A 10 6.29 -9.13 30.84
C LYS A 10 6.13 -9.59 29.40
N GLU A 11 6.26 -10.88 29.14
CA GLU A 11 6.06 -11.49 27.81
C GLU A 11 4.63 -11.29 27.31
N LEU A 12 3.62 -11.62 28.14
CA LEU A 12 2.23 -11.40 27.78
C LEU A 12 1.92 -9.92 27.53
N ARG A 13 2.50 -9.02 28.33
CA ARG A 13 2.38 -7.56 28.12
C ARG A 13 2.99 -7.14 26.78
N THR A 14 4.17 -7.64 26.43
CA THR A 14 4.80 -7.36 25.14
C THR A 14 3.93 -7.85 23.98
N ARG A 15 3.33 -9.04 24.10
CA ARG A 15 2.50 -9.63 23.03
C ARG A 15 1.12 -8.96 22.87
N THR A 16 0.56 -8.41 23.94
CA THR A 16 -0.85 -7.95 23.96
C THR A 16 -1.04 -6.45 24.14
N GLY A 17 -0.02 -5.78 24.65
CA GLY A 17 -0.07 -4.38 25.05
C GLY A 17 -0.99 -4.07 26.23
N ALA A 18 -1.51 -5.08 26.95
CA ALA A 18 -2.39 -4.88 28.09
C ALA A 18 -1.64 -4.36 29.34
N GLY A 19 -2.37 -3.81 30.31
CA GLY A 19 -1.78 -3.37 31.58
C GLY A 19 -1.10 -4.52 32.32
N MET A 20 -0.10 -4.21 33.16
CA MET A 20 0.65 -5.25 33.90
C MET A 20 -0.25 -6.07 34.84
N LEU A 21 -1.25 -5.41 35.45
CA LEU A 21 -2.27 -6.04 36.29
C LEU A 21 -3.18 -6.93 35.46
N ASP A 22 -3.69 -6.43 34.33
CA ASP A 22 -4.53 -7.20 33.41
C ASP A 22 -3.82 -8.46 32.89
N CYS A 23 -2.53 -8.35 32.55
CA CYS A 23 -1.71 -9.50 32.13
C CYS A 23 -1.57 -10.52 33.25
N LYS A 24 -1.34 -10.07 34.49
CA LYS A 24 -1.26 -10.95 35.65
C LYS A 24 -2.60 -11.65 35.91
N GLU A 25 -3.71 -10.93 35.82
CA GLU A 25 -5.05 -11.49 36.00
C GLU A 25 -5.42 -12.49 34.90
N ALA A 26 -5.05 -12.21 33.64
CA ALA A 26 -5.25 -13.14 32.54
C ALA A 26 -4.46 -14.44 32.75
N LEU A 27 -3.18 -14.32 33.10
CA LEU A 27 -2.35 -15.49 33.42
C LEU A 27 -2.91 -16.27 34.61
N LEU A 28 -3.48 -15.59 35.62
CA LEU A 28 -4.15 -16.27 36.74
C LEU A 28 -5.42 -17.01 36.30
N ALA A 29 -6.21 -16.41 35.42
CA ALA A 29 -7.49 -16.96 34.97
C ALA A 29 -7.33 -18.24 34.14
N VAL A 30 -6.22 -18.38 33.40
CA VAL A 30 -5.96 -19.53 32.52
C VAL A 30 -4.73 -20.34 32.96
N ASN A 31 -4.40 -20.29 34.26
CA ASN A 31 -3.33 -21.09 34.88
C ASN A 31 -1.92 -20.92 34.26
N GLY A 32 -1.63 -19.74 33.71
CA GLY A 32 -0.32 -19.38 33.16
C GLY A 32 -0.14 -19.74 31.68
N ASP A 33 -1.18 -20.23 31.01
CA ASP A 33 -1.15 -20.48 29.56
C ASP A 33 -1.16 -19.14 28.80
N LEU A 34 -0.09 -18.87 28.03
CA LEU A 34 0.07 -17.63 27.28
C LEU A 34 -0.98 -17.45 26.19
N GLU A 35 -1.31 -18.49 25.42
CA GLU A 35 -2.24 -18.39 24.30
C GLU A 35 -3.68 -18.22 24.80
N GLN A 36 -4.05 -18.96 25.84
CA GLN A 36 -5.36 -18.78 26.48
C GLN A 36 -5.45 -17.40 27.17
N SER A 37 -4.35 -16.86 27.69
CA SER A 37 -4.34 -15.52 28.30
C SER A 37 -4.57 -14.43 27.25
N ILE A 38 -4.01 -14.59 26.06
CA ILE A 38 -4.24 -13.69 24.93
C ILE A 38 -5.72 -13.74 24.52
N THR A 39 -6.31 -14.93 24.42
CA THR A 39 -7.74 -15.11 24.12
C THR A 39 -8.61 -14.48 25.21
N TYR A 40 -8.29 -14.70 26.48
CA TYR A 40 -9.00 -14.10 27.62
C TYR A 40 -8.96 -12.57 27.59
N LEU A 41 -7.78 -11.98 27.33
CA LEU A 41 -7.63 -10.53 27.19
C LEU A 41 -8.35 -9.98 25.96
N ARG A 42 -8.47 -10.77 24.89
CA ARG A 42 -9.21 -10.42 23.67
C ARG A 42 -10.71 -10.44 23.90
N GLU A 43 -11.25 -11.50 24.50
CA GLU A 43 -12.67 -11.65 24.81
C GLU A 43 -13.15 -10.56 25.77
N LYS A 44 -12.34 -10.20 26.76
CA LYS A 44 -12.64 -9.07 27.66
C LYS A 44 -12.41 -7.70 27.02
N GLY A 45 -11.88 -7.64 25.79
CA GLY A 45 -11.51 -6.39 25.14
C GLY A 45 -10.49 -5.58 25.95
N ILE A 46 -9.65 -6.22 26.75
CA ILE A 46 -8.67 -5.57 27.64
C ILE A 46 -7.34 -5.34 26.91
N SER A 47 -7.04 -6.14 25.88
CA SER A 47 -5.91 -5.87 24.99
C SER A 47 -6.06 -4.49 24.35
N THR A 48 -5.02 -3.67 24.45
CA THR A 48 -5.01 -2.31 23.88
C THR A 48 -5.19 -2.35 22.37
N ALA A 49 -4.65 -3.37 21.69
CA ALA A 49 -4.88 -3.59 20.27
C ALA A 49 -6.37 -3.83 19.94
N VAL A 50 -7.09 -4.61 20.77
CA VAL A 50 -8.52 -4.89 20.58
C VAL A 50 -9.38 -3.64 20.84
N LYS A 51 -9.09 -2.88 21.91
CA LYS A 51 -9.78 -1.59 22.17
C LYS A 51 -9.57 -0.59 21.03
N LYS A 52 -8.38 -0.58 20.44
CA LYS A 52 -8.05 0.30 19.32
C LYS A 52 -8.66 -0.18 18.01
N ALA A 53 -8.97 -1.47 17.87
CA ALA A 53 -9.46 -2.01 16.61
C ALA A 53 -10.79 -1.39 16.12
N GLY A 54 -11.62 -0.88 17.04
CA GLY A 54 -12.86 -0.16 16.69
C GLY A 54 -12.68 1.33 16.40
N ARG A 55 -11.47 1.89 16.52
CA ARG A 55 -11.23 3.32 16.28
C ARG A 55 -11.12 3.62 14.79
N VAL A 56 -11.49 4.85 14.41
CA VAL A 56 -11.34 5.34 13.04
C VAL A 56 -9.87 5.67 12.80
N ALA A 57 -9.28 5.02 11.79
CA ALA A 57 -7.93 5.30 11.31
C ALA A 57 -8.04 5.86 9.89
N ALA A 58 -8.20 7.19 9.78
CA ALA A 58 -8.35 7.91 8.51
C ALA A 58 -7.06 8.63 8.07
N GLU A 59 -6.06 8.70 8.95
CA GLU A 59 -4.73 9.20 8.64
C GLU A 59 -3.82 8.05 8.17
N GLY A 60 -2.54 8.33 7.89
CA GLY A 60 -1.58 7.35 7.38
C GLY A 60 -0.87 7.79 6.09
N LEU A 61 -0.45 6.80 5.28
CA LEU A 61 0.34 7.02 4.06
C LEU A 61 -0.07 6.06 2.95
N VAL A 62 -0.18 6.61 1.74
CA VAL A 62 -0.04 5.88 0.49
C VAL A 62 1.45 5.81 0.13
N HIS A 63 1.93 4.63 -0.23
CA HIS A 63 3.32 4.40 -0.60
C HIS A 63 3.43 3.51 -1.83
N ALA A 64 4.44 3.74 -2.65
CA ALA A 64 4.73 2.94 -3.83
C ALA A 64 6.14 2.34 -3.74
N TYR A 65 6.27 1.11 -4.22
CA TYR A 65 7.54 0.43 -4.45
C TYR A 65 7.60 -0.03 -5.90
N ILE A 66 8.72 0.21 -6.58
CA ILE A 66 9.01 -0.30 -7.92
C ILE A 66 10.34 -1.04 -7.82
N ASN A 67 10.41 -2.25 -8.35
CA ASN A 67 11.65 -3.01 -8.36
C ASN A 67 12.66 -2.46 -9.38
N ASP A 68 13.92 -2.86 -9.26
CA ASP A 68 15.03 -2.25 -10.01
C ASP A 68 14.87 -2.27 -11.54
N ASN A 69 14.23 -3.32 -12.08
CA ASN A 69 13.98 -3.46 -13.52
C ASN A 69 12.63 -2.90 -13.97
N GLN A 70 11.87 -2.24 -13.07
CA GLN A 70 10.56 -1.63 -13.35
C GLN A 70 9.54 -2.63 -13.89
N ARG A 71 9.64 -3.91 -13.52
CA ARG A 71 8.70 -4.97 -13.96
C ARG A 71 7.64 -5.27 -12.93
N ILE A 72 7.91 -5.00 -11.65
CA ILE A 72 7.00 -5.24 -10.54
C ILE A 72 6.83 -3.94 -9.77
N GLY A 73 5.57 -3.57 -9.54
CA GLY A 73 5.21 -2.38 -8.79
C GLY A 73 4.13 -2.68 -7.77
N VAL A 74 4.22 -2.02 -6.61
CA VAL A 74 3.22 -2.11 -5.54
C VAL A 74 2.80 -0.70 -5.18
N LEU A 75 1.50 -0.48 -5.04
CA LEU A 75 0.91 0.68 -4.39
C LEU A 75 0.14 0.18 -3.18
N LEU A 76 0.37 0.77 -2.01
CA LEU A 76 -0.33 0.37 -0.80
C LEU A 76 -0.73 1.57 0.05
N GLU A 77 -1.74 1.38 0.88
CA GLU A 77 -2.19 2.35 1.86
C GLU A 77 -2.15 1.72 3.26
N VAL A 78 -1.41 2.33 4.18
CA VAL A 78 -1.43 1.97 5.60
C VAL A 78 -2.02 3.14 6.38
N ASN A 79 -3.08 2.88 7.14
CA ASN A 79 -3.73 3.91 7.94
C ASN A 79 -3.28 3.89 9.41
N CYS A 80 -3.32 5.07 10.03
CA CYS A 80 -3.19 5.31 11.47
C CYS A 80 -4.26 6.31 11.95
N GLU A 81 -4.28 6.62 13.26
CA GLU A 81 -5.28 7.55 13.82
C GLU A 81 -4.89 9.01 13.60
N THR A 82 -3.60 9.36 13.70
CA THR A 82 -3.11 10.74 13.58
C THR A 82 -2.01 10.90 12.53
N ASP A 83 -1.86 12.14 12.04
CA ASP A 83 -0.77 12.50 11.12
C ASP A 83 0.61 12.49 11.80
N PHE A 84 0.66 12.65 13.13
CA PHE A 84 1.89 12.55 13.91
C PHE A 84 2.52 11.16 13.76
N VAL A 85 1.74 10.09 13.92
CA VAL A 85 2.23 8.71 13.71
C VAL A 85 2.65 8.47 12.27
N ALA A 86 1.89 8.96 11.30
CA ALA A 86 2.21 8.83 9.87
C ALA A 86 3.59 9.41 9.52
N LYS A 87 4.05 10.43 10.25
CA LYS A 87 5.33 11.12 10.01
C LYS A 87 6.53 10.45 10.68
N THR A 88 6.33 9.47 11.58
CA THR A 88 7.41 8.79 12.31
C THR A 88 8.29 7.91 11.42
N SER A 89 9.58 7.76 11.77
CA SER A 89 10.51 6.91 11.02
C SER A 89 10.16 5.43 11.11
N GLU A 90 9.64 4.99 12.25
CA GLU A 90 9.23 3.61 12.53
C GLU A 90 8.05 3.20 11.63
N PHE A 91 7.03 4.06 11.53
CA PHE A 91 5.87 3.83 10.66
C PHE A 91 6.29 3.77 9.19
N LYS A 92 7.08 4.75 8.73
CA LYS A 92 7.59 4.79 7.34
C LYS A 92 8.49 3.59 7.01
N ALA A 93 9.29 3.11 7.96
CA ALA A 93 10.15 1.96 7.75
C ALA A 93 9.35 0.67 7.49
N ILE A 94 8.33 0.42 8.30
CA ILE A 94 7.46 -0.76 8.15
C ILE A 94 6.72 -0.72 6.82
N ILE A 95 6.22 0.44 6.40
CA ILE A 95 5.54 0.60 5.11
C ILE A 95 6.45 0.28 3.91
N ARG A 96 7.68 0.80 3.92
CA ARG A 96 8.66 0.53 2.85
C ARG A 96 8.97 -0.96 2.74
N GLU A 97 9.18 -1.60 3.89
CA GLU A 97 9.45 -3.04 3.93
C GLU A 97 8.25 -3.85 3.44
N LEU A 98 7.04 -3.49 3.90
CA LEU A 98 5.81 -4.15 3.51
C LEU A 98 5.57 -4.08 2.00
N ALA A 99 5.80 -2.92 1.38
CA ALA A 99 5.66 -2.75 -0.06
C ALA A 99 6.64 -3.65 -0.84
N ARG A 100 7.90 -3.72 -0.38
CA ARG A 100 8.90 -4.61 -0.97
C ARG A 100 8.54 -6.09 -0.78
N LEU A 101 8.04 -6.46 0.40
CA LEU A 101 7.65 -7.83 0.72
C LEU A 101 6.47 -8.28 -0.15
N ILE A 102 5.44 -7.44 -0.31
CA ILE A 102 4.31 -7.69 -1.21
C ILE A 102 4.80 -7.87 -2.65
N ALA A 103 5.76 -7.06 -3.11
CA ALA A 103 6.29 -7.15 -4.46
C ALA A 103 6.93 -8.52 -4.73
N ILE A 104 7.65 -9.06 -3.74
CA ILE A 104 8.38 -10.34 -3.82
C ILE A 104 7.44 -11.53 -3.65
N GLU A 105 6.62 -11.53 -2.61
CA GLU A 105 5.82 -12.71 -2.19
C GLU A 105 4.51 -12.85 -2.97
N ASN A 106 4.06 -11.80 -3.67
CA ASN A 106 2.82 -11.80 -4.47
C ASN A 106 1.59 -12.38 -3.72
N PRO A 107 1.25 -11.85 -2.53
CA PRO A 107 0.09 -12.32 -1.77
C PRO A 107 -1.21 -12.03 -2.53
N ILE A 108 -2.16 -12.96 -2.44
CA ILE A 108 -3.44 -12.86 -3.17
C ILE A 108 -4.40 -11.82 -2.58
N ASP A 109 -4.27 -11.51 -1.29
CA ASP A 109 -5.14 -10.59 -0.56
C ASP A 109 -4.46 -10.09 0.74
N LEU A 110 -5.19 -9.25 1.49
CA LEU A 110 -4.73 -8.70 2.77
C LEU A 110 -4.50 -9.77 3.84
N ASN A 111 -5.26 -10.87 3.82
CA ASN A 111 -5.09 -11.94 4.80
C ASN A 111 -3.77 -12.69 4.57
N ALA A 112 -3.44 -12.98 3.32
CA ALA A 112 -2.17 -13.57 2.94
C ALA A 112 -0.98 -12.66 3.35
N VAL A 113 -1.13 -11.34 3.25
CA VAL A 113 -0.10 -10.38 3.70
C VAL A 113 0.20 -10.53 5.19
N ASP A 114 -0.83 -10.65 6.05
CA ASP A 114 -0.66 -10.75 7.50
C ASP A 114 0.23 -11.93 7.93
N HIS A 115 0.29 -12.98 7.12
CA HIS A 115 1.05 -14.20 7.36
C HIS A 115 2.49 -14.16 6.80
N LEU A 116 2.84 -13.16 5.99
CA LEU A 116 4.20 -13.02 5.45
C LEU A 116 5.21 -12.71 6.56
N THR A 117 6.42 -13.24 6.43
CA THR A 117 7.51 -13.02 7.41
C THR A 117 8.35 -11.80 7.03
N MET A 118 8.48 -10.86 7.96
CA MET A 118 9.34 -9.67 7.83
C MET A 118 10.81 -10.02 8.15
N HIS A 119 11.73 -9.11 7.87
CA HIS A 119 13.18 -9.33 8.06
C HIS A 119 13.58 -9.69 9.49
N ASN A 120 12.77 -9.27 10.47
CA ASN A 120 12.96 -9.56 11.90
C ASN A 120 12.49 -10.97 12.31
N GLY A 121 11.96 -11.76 11.38
CA GLY A 121 11.44 -13.11 11.62
C GLY A 121 10.00 -13.16 12.15
N GLU A 122 9.35 -12.02 12.37
CA GLU A 122 7.95 -11.96 12.78
C GLU A 122 7.01 -11.86 11.57
N THR A 123 5.77 -12.31 11.73
CA THR A 123 4.73 -12.10 10.71
C THR A 123 4.32 -10.63 10.63
N VAL A 124 3.95 -10.13 9.46
CA VAL A 124 3.41 -8.76 9.27
C VAL A 124 2.33 -8.43 10.29
N GLY A 125 1.37 -9.34 10.51
CA GLY A 125 0.28 -9.12 11.47
C GLY A 125 0.76 -8.94 12.92
N ASN A 126 1.89 -9.54 13.30
CA ASN A 126 2.47 -9.35 14.65
C ASN A 126 3.23 -8.03 14.74
N VAL A 127 3.98 -7.67 13.69
CA VAL A 127 4.67 -6.37 13.62
C VAL A 127 3.66 -5.21 13.69
N ILE A 128 2.55 -5.27 12.94
CA ILE A 128 1.50 -4.24 12.99
C ILE A 128 0.85 -4.15 14.39
N LYS A 129 0.62 -5.29 15.07
CA LYS A 129 0.09 -5.32 16.45
C LYS A 129 1.08 -4.72 17.46
N SER A 130 2.36 -5.05 17.32
CA SER A 130 3.44 -4.52 18.15
C SER A 130 3.57 -3.00 17.97
N LEU A 131 3.50 -2.52 16.73
CA LEU A 131 3.51 -1.10 16.40
C LEU A 131 2.27 -0.38 16.95
N THR A 132 1.08 -0.96 16.78
CA THR A 132 -0.19 -0.45 17.36
C THR A 132 -0.10 -0.29 18.88
N THR A 133 0.55 -1.24 19.54
CA THR A 133 0.78 -1.21 20.99
C THR A 133 1.75 -0.09 21.35
N THR A 134 2.87 -0.03 20.64
CA THR A 134 3.98 0.90 20.91
C THR A 134 3.59 2.35 20.66
N LEU A 135 2.90 2.64 19.56
CA LEU A 135 2.54 3.99 19.13
C LEU A 135 1.22 4.50 19.72
N GLY A 136 0.47 3.68 20.45
CA GLY A 136 -0.75 4.18 21.08
C GLY A 136 -1.96 4.26 20.13
N GLU A 137 -1.81 3.94 18.85
CA GLU A 137 -2.83 4.12 17.79
C GLU A 137 -3.13 2.84 17.02
N ARG A 138 -4.35 2.73 16.49
CA ARG A 138 -4.74 1.71 15.52
C ARG A 138 -3.93 1.89 14.24
N ILE A 139 -3.25 0.82 13.81
CA ILE A 139 -2.53 0.78 12.54
C ILE A 139 -3.03 -0.41 11.74
N LEU A 140 -3.26 -0.22 10.44
CA LEU A 140 -3.66 -1.31 9.54
C LEU A 140 -3.15 -1.09 8.12
N LEU A 141 -2.85 -2.18 7.42
CA LEU A 141 -2.79 -2.19 5.96
C LEU A 141 -4.23 -2.15 5.44
N LYS A 142 -4.61 -1.05 4.80
CA LYS A 142 -5.98 -0.80 4.32
C LYS A 142 -6.25 -1.49 3.00
N ARG A 143 -5.32 -1.36 2.05
CA ARG A 143 -5.39 -1.91 0.70
C ARG A 143 -4.01 -1.93 0.06
N PHE A 144 -3.83 -2.79 -0.93
CA PHE A 144 -2.68 -2.76 -1.82
C PHE A 144 -3.09 -3.21 -3.22
N THR A 145 -2.29 -2.80 -4.21
CA THR A 145 -2.33 -3.28 -5.58
C THR A 145 -0.90 -3.65 -5.98
N ARG A 146 -0.74 -4.79 -6.65
CA ARG A 146 0.54 -5.22 -7.24
C ARG A 146 0.38 -5.41 -8.73
N TYR A 147 1.24 -4.77 -9.51
CA TYR A 147 1.36 -4.97 -10.95
C TYR A 147 2.63 -5.72 -11.27
N GLU A 148 2.54 -6.61 -12.25
CA GLU A 148 3.64 -7.37 -12.79
C GLU A 148 3.49 -7.38 -14.32
N VAL A 149 4.44 -6.73 -14.99
CA VAL A 149 4.41 -6.57 -16.44
C VAL A 149 4.60 -7.92 -17.11
N ARG A 150 3.64 -8.32 -17.93
CA ARG A 150 3.79 -9.44 -18.87
C ARG A 150 4.35 -8.92 -20.19
N GLY A 151 5.31 -9.62 -20.80
CA GLY A 151 5.91 -9.21 -22.09
C GLY A 151 6.97 -8.10 -21.95
N HIS A 152 6.90 -7.08 -22.80
CA HIS A 152 7.76 -5.89 -22.73
C HIS A 152 6.95 -4.70 -22.23
N GLY A 153 7.56 -3.87 -21.39
CA GLY A 153 6.87 -2.80 -20.69
C GLY A 153 7.56 -2.42 -19.38
N MET A 154 6.96 -1.46 -18.70
CA MET A 154 7.38 -1.04 -17.37
C MET A 154 6.18 -0.65 -16.50
N VAL A 155 6.38 -0.76 -15.19
CA VAL A 155 5.55 -0.08 -14.20
C VAL A 155 6.18 1.24 -13.80
N ALA A 156 5.35 2.24 -13.56
CA ALA A 156 5.77 3.51 -13.00
C ALA A 156 4.79 3.98 -11.92
N SER A 157 5.27 4.76 -10.98
CA SER A 157 4.45 5.31 -9.90
C SER A 157 4.71 6.79 -9.67
N TYR A 158 3.71 7.45 -9.10
CA TYR A 158 3.85 8.83 -8.60
C TYR A 158 3.16 8.93 -7.24
N ILE A 159 3.88 9.42 -6.23
CA ILE A 159 3.31 9.78 -4.93
C ILE A 159 3.25 11.30 -4.90
N HIS A 160 2.05 11.85 -4.69
CA HIS A 160 1.90 13.28 -4.49
C HIS A 160 2.27 13.63 -3.05
N GLU A 161 3.30 14.47 -2.94
CA GLU A 161 3.78 15.05 -1.69
C GLU A 161 3.59 16.56 -1.83
N ASP A 162 2.84 17.17 -0.90
CA ASP A 162 2.82 18.62 -0.74
C ASP A 162 3.61 19.01 0.53
N TYR A 163 3.88 20.31 0.70
CA TYR A 163 4.72 20.80 1.80
C TYR A 163 4.17 20.45 3.20
N LEU A 164 2.89 20.10 3.32
CA LEU A 164 2.21 19.83 4.59
C LEU A 164 1.85 18.35 4.78
N THR A 165 1.77 17.58 3.69
CA THR A 165 1.27 16.20 3.66
C THR A 165 2.10 15.30 2.75
N GLU A 166 2.60 14.20 3.33
CA GLU A 166 3.25 13.13 2.59
C GLU A 166 2.24 12.03 2.25
N GLY A 167 2.36 11.41 1.08
CA GLY A 167 1.64 10.17 0.76
C GLY A 167 0.11 10.29 0.79
N LYS A 168 -0.46 11.46 0.48
CA LYS A 168 -1.92 11.63 0.45
C LYS A 168 -2.56 10.97 -0.77
N LEU A 169 -1.84 10.99 -1.89
CA LEU A 169 -2.29 10.40 -3.15
C LEU A 169 -1.13 9.65 -3.80
N GLY A 170 -1.43 8.50 -4.38
CA GLY A 170 -0.46 7.70 -5.12
C GLY A 170 -1.06 7.05 -6.35
N VAL A 171 -0.26 6.94 -7.39
CA VAL A 171 -0.60 6.32 -8.67
C VAL A 171 0.39 5.22 -8.98
N LEU A 172 -0.09 4.13 -9.55
CA LEU A 172 0.70 3.09 -10.19
C LEU A 172 0.12 2.81 -11.58
N VAL A 173 0.97 2.80 -12.60
CA VAL A 173 0.59 2.51 -13.99
C VAL A 173 1.44 1.38 -14.55
N GLU A 174 0.85 0.54 -15.39
CA GLU A 174 1.56 -0.40 -16.26
C GLU A 174 1.46 0.10 -17.71
N VAL A 175 2.61 0.21 -18.37
CA VAL A 175 2.71 0.58 -19.80
C VAL A 175 3.45 -0.53 -20.53
N GLN A 176 2.88 -1.00 -21.63
CA GLN A 176 3.47 -2.01 -22.50
C GLN A 176 4.03 -1.40 -23.78
N THR A 177 4.89 -2.18 -24.43
CA THR A 177 5.52 -1.96 -25.72
C THR A 177 5.78 -3.33 -26.33
N ASP A 178 6.02 -3.45 -27.63
CA ASP A 178 6.46 -4.71 -28.24
C ASP A 178 8.00 -4.81 -28.27
N ARG A 179 8.71 -3.75 -27.89
CA ARG A 179 10.15 -3.59 -28.11
C ARG A 179 10.89 -3.23 -26.83
N THR A 180 11.95 -4.00 -26.55
CA THR A 180 12.79 -3.73 -25.36
C THR A 180 13.58 -2.43 -25.52
N GLU A 181 13.94 -2.03 -26.74
CA GLU A 181 14.70 -0.80 -26.99
C GLU A 181 13.92 0.46 -26.57
N THR A 182 12.59 0.42 -26.69
CA THR A 182 11.69 1.53 -26.36
C THR A 182 11.76 1.92 -24.88
N LEU A 183 11.99 0.94 -24.00
CA LEU A 183 12.06 1.16 -22.54
C LEU A 183 13.17 2.13 -22.13
N ASN A 184 14.21 2.28 -22.96
CA ASN A 184 15.35 3.16 -22.69
C ASN A 184 15.26 4.50 -23.44
N GLN A 185 14.19 4.73 -24.22
CA GLN A 185 14.06 5.94 -25.02
C GLN A 185 13.61 7.13 -24.15
N PRO A 186 14.32 8.28 -24.19
CA PRO A 186 13.99 9.44 -23.37
C PRO A 186 12.55 9.93 -23.53
N GLN A 187 12.02 9.90 -24.76
CA GLN A 187 10.65 10.34 -25.07
C GLN A 187 9.62 9.40 -24.43
N PHE A 188 9.85 8.09 -24.45
CA PHE A 188 8.99 7.10 -23.80
C PHE A 188 9.02 7.28 -22.27
N ILE A 189 10.22 7.41 -21.68
CA ILE A 189 10.37 7.63 -20.23
C ILE A 189 9.67 8.93 -19.81
N SER A 190 9.81 10.00 -20.59
CA SER A 190 9.14 11.27 -20.33
C SER A 190 7.62 11.12 -20.40
N PHE A 191 7.11 10.41 -21.40
CA PHE A 191 5.68 10.12 -21.55
C PHE A 191 5.14 9.37 -20.33
N VAL A 192 5.76 8.26 -19.92
CA VAL A 192 5.33 7.47 -18.76
C VAL A 192 5.29 8.33 -17.49
N LYS A 193 6.29 9.19 -17.28
CA LYS A 193 6.31 10.16 -16.17
C LYS A 193 5.16 11.16 -16.24
N SER A 194 4.87 11.69 -17.42
CA SER A 194 3.73 12.60 -17.61
C SER A 194 2.40 11.90 -17.35
N ILE A 195 2.25 10.63 -17.73
CA ILE A 195 1.03 9.85 -17.50
C ILE A 195 0.76 9.63 -16.01
N VAL A 196 1.75 9.21 -15.22
CA VAL A 196 1.52 9.02 -13.77
C VAL A 196 1.13 10.32 -13.06
N MET A 197 1.71 11.45 -13.46
CA MET A 197 1.35 12.77 -12.93
C MET A 197 -0.04 13.22 -13.42
N HIS A 198 -0.38 12.92 -14.66
CA HIS A 198 -1.68 13.24 -15.24
C HIS A 198 -2.81 12.48 -14.52
N ILE A 199 -2.65 11.18 -14.31
CA ILE A 199 -3.62 10.35 -13.58
C ILE A 199 -3.84 10.91 -12.16
N ALA A 200 -2.77 11.38 -11.50
CA ALA A 200 -2.87 11.98 -10.18
C ALA A 200 -3.68 13.29 -10.17
N ALA A 201 -3.57 14.10 -11.23
CA ALA A 201 -4.24 15.38 -11.36
C ALA A 201 -5.69 15.27 -11.84
N GLU A 202 -5.92 14.57 -12.96
CA GLU A 202 -7.21 14.52 -13.66
C GLU A 202 -8.11 13.36 -13.20
N ARG A 203 -7.56 12.41 -12.43
CA ARG A 203 -8.29 11.27 -11.85
C ARG A 203 -9.19 10.54 -12.86
N PRO A 204 -8.65 10.12 -14.02
CA PRO A 204 -9.39 9.26 -14.94
C PRO A 204 -9.79 7.97 -14.21
N THR A 205 -10.80 7.31 -14.75
CA THR A 205 -11.46 6.21 -14.06
C THR A 205 -11.20 4.85 -14.71
N HIS A 206 -10.80 4.87 -15.97
CA HIS A 206 -10.46 3.70 -16.77
C HIS A 206 -9.50 4.11 -17.90
N VAL A 207 -8.82 3.16 -18.53
CA VAL A 207 -7.82 3.48 -19.57
C VAL A 207 -8.51 3.90 -20.86
N SER A 208 -9.45 3.07 -21.33
CA SER A 208 -10.14 3.22 -22.62
C SER A 208 -11.62 2.89 -22.52
N MET A 209 -12.45 3.43 -23.42
CA MET A 209 -13.90 3.20 -23.46
C MET A 209 -14.31 1.72 -23.65
N HIS A 210 -13.35 0.86 -24.01
CA HIS A 210 -13.57 -0.58 -24.18
C HIS A 210 -13.40 -1.37 -22.87
N GLU A 211 -12.91 -0.73 -21.81
CA GLU A 211 -12.93 -1.27 -20.46
C GLU A 211 -14.23 -0.90 -19.77
N PRO A 212 -14.89 -1.84 -19.06
CA PRO A 212 -16.08 -1.50 -18.29
C PRO A 212 -15.70 -0.47 -17.21
N PRO A 213 -16.41 0.67 -17.11
CA PRO A 213 -16.17 1.61 -16.03
C PRO A 213 -16.41 0.93 -14.68
N SER A 214 -15.64 1.33 -13.68
CA SER A 214 -15.84 0.93 -12.28
C SER A 214 -17.30 1.21 -11.85
N GLU A 215 -17.88 0.33 -11.05
CA GLU A 215 -19.27 0.43 -10.62
C GLU A 215 -19.57 1.81 -9.97
N GLY A 216 -20.57 2.53 -10.50
CA GLY A 216 -20.94 3.88 -10.01
C GLY A 216 -20.21 5.06 -10.66
N VAL A 217 -19.40 4.83 -11.70
CA VAL A 217 -18.62 5.87 -12.38
C VAL A 217 -19.19 6.20 -13.77
N LEU A 218 -19.25 7.49 -14.12
CA LEU A 218 -19.61 7.93 -15.46
C LEU A 218 -18.58 7.42 -16.47
N ALA A 219 -19.05 6.75 -17.52
CA ALA A 219 -18.23 6.20 -18.61
C ALA A 219 -17.42 7.25 -19.39
N GLU A 220 -17.54 8.53 -19.06
CA GLU A 220 -16.98 9.65 -19.83
C GLU A 220 -15.57 10.09 -19.36
N ASN A 221 -15.06 9.60 -18.21
CA ASN A 221 -13.76 10.01 -17.68
C ASN A 221 -12.62 9.03 -18.06
N CYS A 222 -12.39 8.91 -19.36
CA CYS A 222 -11.45 8.01 -20.03
C CYS A 222 -10.04 8.63 -20.14
N LEU A 223 -8.99 7.92 -19.69
CA LEU A 223 -7.61 8.44 -19.68
C LEU A 223 -7.09 8.81 -21.08
N ILE A 224 -7.23 7.92 -22.07
CA ILE A 224 -6.62 8.17 -23.39
C ILE A 224 -7.27 9.33 -24.14
N GLU A 225 -8.53 9.66 -23.81
CA GLU A 225 -9.28 10.77 -24.41
C GLU A 225 -8.96 12.13 -23.80
N GLN A 226 -8.31 12.16 -22.64
CA GLN A 226 -7.92 13.38 -21.94
C GLN A 226 -6.73 14.07 -22.64
N ASN A 227 -6.70 15.40 -22.56
CA ASN A 227 -5.55 16.18 -22.98
C ASN A 227 -4.46 16.12 -21.91
N LEU A 228 -3.24 15.73 -22.28
CA LEU A 228 -2.15 15.56 -21.32
C LEU A 228 -1.85 16.90 -20.62
N ILE A 229 -1.74 16.84 -19.28
CA ILE A 229 -1.40 18.00 -18.45
C ILE A 229 -0.02 18.56 -18.82
N ASN A 230 0.20 19.85 -18.59
CA ASN A 230 1.45 20.56 -18.88
C ASN A 230 1.69 20.93 -20.36
N GLY A 231 0.63 21.31 -21.07
CA GLY A 231 0.74 22.22 -22.23
C GLY A 231 0.79 21.55 -23.60
N SER A 232 0.64 20.23 -23.69
CA SER A 232 0.65 19.56 -25.00
C SER A 232 -0.58 19.87 -25.87
N GLN A 233 -1.71 20.33 -25.28
CA GLN A 233 -3.03 20.48 -25.94
C GLN A 233 -3.49 19.24 -26.75
N LYS A 234 -2.77 18.13 -26.65
CA LYS A 234 -2.98 16.89 -27.40
C LYS A 234 -3.58 15.86 -26.47
N LYS A 235 -4.47 15.04 -27.05
CA LYS A 235 -4.96 13.84 -26.38
C LYS A 235 -3.82 12.86 -26.12
N ILE A 236 -3.93 12.13 -25.03
CA ILE A 236 -2.97 11.07 -24.67
C ILE A 236 -2.88 10.02 -25.77
N GLU A 237 -4.01 9.63 -26.38
CA GLU A 237 -4.06 8.74 -27.54
C GLU A 237 -3.19 9.24 -28.70
N THR A 238 -3.34 10.51 -29.08
CA THR A 238 -2.53 11.13 -30.15
C THR A 238 -1.03 11.12 -29.82
N ILE A 239 -0.66 11.32 -28.55
CA ILE A 239 0.74 11.25 -28.11
C ILE A 239 1.28 9.82 -28.22
N ILE A 240 0.47 8.81 -27.87
CA ILE A 240 0.83 7.40 -28.02
C ILE A 240 1.06 7.06 -29.49
N GLU A 241 0.17 7.49 -30.39
CA GLU A 241 0.32 7.30 -31.84
C GLU A 241 1.62 7.93 -32.37
N GLU A 242 1.91 9.17 -31.96
CA GLU A 242 3.15 9.86 -32.33
C GLU A 242 4.40 9.14 -31.83
N LEU A 243 4.38 8.61 -30.60
CA LEU A 243 5.47 7.82 -30.05
C LEU A 243 5.63 6.50 -30.81
N ASN A 244 4.55 5.80 -31.13
CA ASN A 244 4.60 4.55 -31.91
C ASN A 244 5.24 4.77 -33.28
N MET A 245 4.89 5.87 -33.97
CA MET A 245 5.53 6.25 -35.23
C MET A 245 7.02 6.57 -35.04
N LEU A 246 7.37 7.33 -34.00
CA LEU A 246 8.76 7.71 -33.71
C LEU A 246 9.64 6.50 -33.37
N MET A 247 9.09 5.50 -32.69
CA MET A 247 9.79 4.29 -32.25
C MET A 247 9.76 3.16 -33.30
N GLY A 248 9.48 3.50 -34.57
CA GLY A 248 9.54 2.56 -35.68
C GLY A 248 8.38 1.57 -35.71
N GLN A 249 7.15 2.07 -35.57
CA GLN A 249 5.91 1.28 -35.55
C GLN A 249 5.86 0.30 -34.36
N ASP A 250 6.19 0.80 -33.17
CA ASP A 250 6.00 0.07 -31.92
C ASP A 250 4.50 0.04 -31.52
N ASN A 251 4.18 -0.69 -30.45
CA ASN A 251 2.83 -0.83 -29.92
C ASN A 251 2.78 -0.41 -28.43
N ILE A 252 3.14 0.84 -28.18
CA ILE A 252 3.04 1.46 -26.86
C ILE A 252 1.56 1.55 -26.47
N SER A 253 1.23 1.05 -25.29
CA SER A 253 -0.12 1.16 -24.72
C SER A 253 -0.08 1.26 -23.21
N ILE A 254 -1.00 2.02 -22.63
CA ILE A 254 -1.25 2.01 -21.19
C ILE A 254 -2.16 0.80 -20.94
N VAL A 255 -1.75 -0.13 -20.07
CA VAL A 255 -2.50 -1.37 -19.84
C VAL A 255 -3.54 -1.19 -18.76
N LYS A 256 -3.14 -0.56 -17.65
CA LYS A 256 -3.96 -0.33 -16.47
C LYS A 256 -3.26 0.66 -15.55
N PHE A 257 -4.05 1.30 -14.71
CA PHE A 257 -3.55 2.10 -13.60
C PHE A 257 -4.40 1.89 -12.36
N CYS A 258 -3.87 2.28 -11.20
CA CYS A 258 -4.68 2.50 -10.01
C CYS A 258 -4.25 3.81 -9.34
N CYS A 259 -5.21 4.48 -8.73
CA CYS A 259 -4.99 5.69 -7.93
C CYS A 259 -5.55 5.45 -6.54
N PHE A 260 -4.74 5.66 -5.51
CA PHE A 260 -5.18 5.67 -4.12
C PHE A 260 -5.13 7.09 -3.60
N GLN A 261 -6.22 7.54 -3.00
CA GLN A 261 -6.19 8.67 -2.09
C GLN A 261 -6.46 8.16 -0.67
N LYS A 262 -5.60 8.60 0.25
CA LYS A 262 -5.65 8.23 1.66
C LYS A 262 -7.04 8.51 2.24
N GLY A 263 -7.61 7.49 2.89
CA GLY A 263 -8.87 7.58 3.60
C GLY A 263 -10.14 7.45 2.73
N GLU A 264 -9.99 7.24 1.42
CA GLU A 264 -11.12 6.86 0.54
C GLU A 264 -11.60 5.42 0.76
#